data_AF-A0A9E0LW85-F1
#
_entry.id   AF-A0A9E0LW85-F1
#
_cell.length_a   1.000
_cell.length_b   1.000
_cell.length_c   1.000
_cell.angle_alpha   90.00
_cell.angle_beta   90.00
_cell.angle_gamma   90.00
#
_symmetry.space_group_name_H-M   'P 1'
#
loop_
_entity.id
_entity.type
_entity.pdbx_description
1 polymer ?
#
loop_
_entity_poly.entity_id
_entity_poly.type
_entity_poly.pdbx_seq_one_letter_code
_entity_poly.pdbx_strand_id
1 'polypeptide(L)'
;MNNETKNCQNCKTDFIIEPEDFSFYEKIKVPPPTFCPECRLQRRMAFRNERTLYKAVCDLCTKNVVTIFDPEIHKTIYCGSCWWGDSWDGTEYAMEYDSSRNFFDQLKDLMLKTPKMNLVVTYSTLKNSDYINHAGGCKNCYLLFNADFCENVYYSTIVNHSKDVADCLMMNKTEFAYECIGGDGSRIFFSENCAESVDVWYSKDCVSCTNCFGCVNLRNKSYHIFNQAYSKEEYLEKIKSMNLDKYSYHKLIQSSIHDFWNKFPRRFMYGRMNVNVTGEYVYASKNVKNSYMTASADDAKYCQFITLPSFKDSYDISEWGSGVESCVDSITAGEGIYQVKYSSGVWSNVKNVEYSMYVINSSDCFGCVGLRNKQYCILNKQYSKEEYQKLREQIINSLEANPYVDSQGRIFKYGEFMPYDLSPFSYNASYAIQYFPMTKEEIQNKGFIFSEIKSGEHNITKNTADLPDSISDITDAVTKEVLACTLCTKPYRIALGELELLKRLSLPVPRSCPNCRHNRRIDRVNKWRLFERNCGKCQISIQTSYAPERPEIVYCEKCYQQEVY
;
A
#
# COMPACT_ATOMS: atom_id res chain seq x y z
N MET A 1 -19.30 3.15 -29.64
CA MET A 1 -20.57 2.82 -28.94
C MET A 1 -21.08 4.08 -28.26
N ASN A 2 -22.23 4.04 -27.57
CA ASN A 2 -22.66 5.11 -26.65
C ASN A 2 -22.29 4.74 -25.21
N ASN A 3 -22.33 5.69 -24.27
CA ASN A 3 -22.17 5.40 -22.84
C ASN A 3 -23.25 4.42 -22.36
N GLU A 4 -22.87 3.43 -21.54
CA GLU A 4 -23.82 2.56 -20.83
C GLU A 4 -23.79 2.91 -19.33
N THR A 5 -24.96 3.07 -18.72
CA THR A 5 -25.10 3.18 -17.26
C THR A 5 -25.48 1.83 -16.69
N LYS A 6 -24.65 1.27 -15.81
CA LYS A 6 -24.91 -0.01 -15.12
C LYS A 6 -25.08 0.19 -13.62
N ASN A 7 -25.93 -0.60 -13.00
CA ASN A 7 -26.06 -0.66 -11.55
C ASN A 7 -25.02 -1.62 -10.94
N CYS A 8 -24.28 -1.19 -9.92
CA CYS A 8 -23.24 -2.01 -9.28
C CYS A 8 -23.85 -3.16 -8.46
N GLN A 9 -23.42 -4.40 -8.73
CA GLN A 9 -23.90 -5.58 -7.98
C GLN A 9 -23.74 -5.47 -6.45
N ASN A 10 -22.68 -4.82 -5.95
CA ASN A 10 -22.38 -4.73 -4.52
C ASN A 10 -23.08 -3.53 -3.84
N CYS A 11 -22.77 -2.30 -4.25
CA CYS A 11 -23.27 -1.09 -3.57
C CYS A 11 -24.60 -0.54 -4.13
N LYS A 12 -25.15 -1.14 -5.20
CA LYS A 12 -26.37 -0.70 -5.90
C LYS A 12 -26.33 0.75 -6.41
N THR A 13 -25.16 1.36 -6.48
CA THR A 13 -24.93 2.67 -7.11
C THR A 13 -24.71 2.50 -8.61
N ASP A 14 -25.23 3.42 -9.41
CA ASP A 14 -24.98 3.44 -10.85
C ASP A 14 -23.56 3.91 -11.18
N PHE A 15 -22.97 3.34 -12.22
CA PHE A 15 -21.68 3.72 -12.79
C PHE A 15 -21.73 3.69 -14.31
N ILE A 16 -20.89 4.51 -14.95
CA ILE A 16 -20.86 4.67 -16.41
C ILE A 16 -19.69 3.86 -16.98
N ILE A 17 -19.96 3.14 -18.07
CA ILE A 17 -18.95 2.56 -18.97
C ILE A 17 -18.90 3.45 -20.22
N GLU A 18 -17.73 4.02 -20.51
CA GLU A 18 -17.50 4.91 -21.65
C GLU A 18 -17.24 4.09 -22.94
N PRO A 19 -17.49 4.62 -24.15
CA PRO A 19 -17.28 3.91 -25.43
C PRO A 19 -15.87 3.33 -25.63
N GLU A 20 -14.88 3.98 -25.04
CA GLU A 20 -13.47 3.59 -25.04
C GLU A 20 -13.24 2.36 -24.14
N ASP A 21 -13.95 2.27 -23.02
CA ASP A 21 -13.86 1.13 -22.09
C ASP A 21 -14.29 -0.17 -22.79
N PHE A 22 -15.39 -0.14 -23.56
CA PHE A 22 -15.83 -1.29 -24.37
C PHE A 22 -14.79 -1.74 -25.38
N SER A 23 -14.18 -0.77 -26.08
CA SER A 23 -13.14 -1.02 -27.07
C SER A 23 -11.91 -1.69 -26.43
N PHE A 24 -11.59 -1.31 -25.19
CA PHE A 24 -10.58 -1.97 -24.37
C PHE A 24 -11.00 -3.39 -23.96
N TYR A 25 -12.22 -3.61 -23.43
CA TYR A 25 -12.70 -4.95 -23.03
C TYR A 25 -12.78 -5.95 -24.20
N GLU A 26 -13.15 -5.47 -25.39
CA GLU A 26 -13.16 -6.25 -26.65
C GLU A 26 -11.75 -6.64 -27.09
N LYS A 27 -10.81 -5.67 -27.17
CA LYS A 27 -9.37 -5.88 -27.47
C LYS A 27 -8.76 -7.04 -26.67
N ILE A 28 -9.21 -7.22 -25.44
CA ILE A 28 -8.67 -8.19 -24.48
C ILE A 28 -9.59 -9.39 -24.19
N LYS A 29 -10.74 -9.52 -24.85
CA LYS A 29 -11.67 -10.68 -24.75
C LYS A 29 -12.20 -11.01 -23.33
N VAL A 30 -12.72 -10.02 -22.59
CA VAL A 30 -13.56 -10.27 -21.38
C VAL A 30 -14.81 -9.38 -21.38
N PRO A 31 -15.90 -9.76 -20.69
CA PRO A 31 -17.06 -8.89 -20.57
C PRO A 31 -16.74 -7.60 -19.78
N PRO A 32 -17.46 -6.48 -20.03
CA PRO A 32 -17.37 -5.28 -19.21
C PRO A 32 -17.90 -5.53 -17.79
N PRO A 33 -17.32 -4.91 -16.75
CA PRO A 33 -17.55 -5.24 -15.34
C PRO A 33 -18.99 -5.05 -14.88
N THR A 34 -19.33 -5.75 -13.79
CA THR A 34 -20.63 -5.68 -13.10
C THR A 34 -20.56 -4.99 -11.73
N PHE A 35 -19.34 -4.69 -11.26
CA PHE A 35 -19.06 -3.94 -10.04
C PHE A 35 -18.46 -2.57 -10.38
N CYS A 36 -18.87 -1.53 -9.66
CA CYS A 36 -18.25 -0.20 -9.80
C CYS A 36 -16.76 -0.23 -9.36
N PRO A 37 -15.93 0.72 -9.81
CA PRO A 37 -14.49 0.75 -9.52
C PRO A 37 -14.15 0.73 -8.03
N GLU A 38 -14.93 1.44 -7.22
CA GLU A 38 -14.83 1.47 -5.75
C GLU A 38 -14.97 0.06 -5.14
N CYS A 39 -15.96 -0.71 -5.58
CA CYS A 39 -16.15 -2.09 -5.10
C CYS A 39 -15.08 -3.04 -5.64
N ARG A 40 -14.60 -2.85 -6.88
CA ARG A 40 -13.45 -3.61 -7.41
C ARG A 40 -12.18 -3.37 -6.58
N LEU A 41 -11.88 -2.12 -6.20
CA LEU A 41 -10.77 -1.77 -5.32
C LEU A 41 -10.91 -2.44 -3.94
N GLN A 42 -12.07 -2.31 -3.30
CA GLN A 42 -12.32 -2.94 -1.99
C GLN A 42 -12.12 -4.47 -2.05
N ARG A 43 -12.61 -5.12 -3.12
CA ARG A 43 -12.43 -6.55 -3.38
C ARG A 43 -10.96 -6.93 -3.53
N ARG A 44 -10.18 -6.17 -4.32
CA ARG A 44 -8.73 -6.40 -4.48
C ARG A 44 -7.99 -6.26 -3.14
N MET A 45 -8.18 -5.15 -2.43
CA MET A 45 -7.48 -4.87 -1.17
C MET A 45 -7.75 -5.91 -0.08
N ALA A 46 -8.90 -6.59 -0.11
CA ALA A 46 -9.21 -7.68 0.82
C ALA A 46 -8.24 -8.87 0.69
N PHE A 47 -7.65 -9.09 -0.50
CA PHE A 47 -6.70 -10.18 -0.79
C PHE A 47 -5.24 -9.85 -0.45
N ARG A 48 -4.95 -8.69 0.16
CA ARG A 48 -3.61 -8.33 0.66
C ARG A 48 -3.64 -8.20 2.18
N ASN A 49 -2.63 -8.73 2.88
CA ASN A 49 -2.32 -8.35 4.25
C ASN A 49 -0.87 -7.88 4.28
N GLU A 50 -0.66 -6.67 4.82
CA GLU A 50 0.67 -6.09 5.00
C GLU A 50 1.18 -6.25 6.43
N ARG A 51 0.40 -5.71 7.39
CA ARG A 51 0.84 -5.34 8.74
C ARG A 51 0.19 -6.14 9.87
N THR A 52 -0.77 -7.03 9.57
CA THR A 52 -1.37 -7.91 10.57
C THR A 52 -0.54 -9.18 10.69
N LEU A 53 0.25 -9.28 11.76
CA LEU A 53 1.30 -10.28 11.91
C LEU A 53 0.99 -11.27 13.05
N TYR A 54 0.99 -12.56 12.72
CA TYR A 54 0.75 -13.68 13.62
C TYR A 54 2.05 -14.43 13.94
N LYS A 55 2.10 -15.10 15.10
CA LYS A 55 3.17 -16.06 15.43
C LYS A 55 2.75 -17.44 14.89
N ALA A 56 3.66 -18.12 14.21
CA ALA A 56 3.46 -19.47 13.70
C ALA A 56 4.74 -20.31 13.83
N VAL A 57 4.62 -21.61 13.55
CA VAL A 57 5.74 -22.55 13.42
C VAL A 57 5.82 -22.97 11.96
N CYS A 58 7.03 -23.14 11.41
CA CYS A 58 7.22 -23.64 10.06
C CYS A 58 7.06 -25.16 10.00
N ASP A 59 6.05 -25.67 9.32
CA ASP A 59 5.72 -27.10 9.32
C ASP A 59 6.83 -28.01 8.74
N LEU A 60 7.67 -27.50 7.83
CA LEU A 60 8.82 -28.24 7.28
C LEU A 60 10.07 -28.28 8.16
N CYS A 61 10.30 -27.31 9.06
CA CYS A 61 11.56 -27.22 9.82
C CYS A 61 11.42 -26.84 11.29
N THR A 62 10.20 -26.77 11.82
CA THR A 62 9.84 -26.47 13.22
C THR A 62 10.32 -25.12 13.77
N LYS A 63 10.91 -24.25 12.94
CA LYS A 63 11.33 -22.90 13.35
C LYS A 63 10.12 -22.03 13.64
N ASN A 64 10.16 -21.28 14.75
CA ASN A 64 9.23 -20.18 15.00
C ASN A 64 9.38 -19.10 13.91
N VAL A 65 8.26 -18.60 13.40
CA VAL A 65 8.20 -17.56 12.36
C VAL A 65 7.11 -16.54 12.67
N VAL A 66 7.21 -15.38 12.02
CA VAL A 66 6.10 -14.44 11.86
C VAL A 66 5.44 -14.68 10.51
N THR A 67 4.11 -14.53 10.43
CA THR A 67 3.37 -14.67 9.17
C THR A 67 2.20 -13.67 9.04
N ILE A 68 1.75 -13.41 7.81
CA ILE A 68 0.51 -12.71 7.51
C ILE A 68 -0.74 -13.60 7.47
N PHE A 69 -0.59 -14.92 7.48
CA PHE A 69 -1.72 -15.85 7.44
C PHE A 69 -2.15 -16.23 8.87
N ASP A 70 -3.45 -16.12 9.15
CA ASP A 70 -4.03 -16.50 10.44
C ASP A 70 -3.91 -18.03 10.64
N PRO A 71 -3.15 -18.56 11.63
CA PRO A 71 -2.99 -19.99 11.85
C PRO A 71 -4.28 -20.70 12.30
N GLU A 72 -5.30 -19.95 12.75
CA GLU A 72 -6.62 -20.51 13.06
C GLU A 72 -7.38 -20.85 11.76
N ILE A 73 -7.02 -20.21 10.63
CA ILE A 73 -7.57 -20.45 9.29
C ILE A 73 -6.63 -21.34 8.44
N HIS A 74 -5.35 -20.96 8.29
CA HIS A 74 -4.38 -21.63 7.41
C HIS A 74 -3.48 -22.57 8.21
N LYS A 75 -3.56 -23.88 7.92
CA LYS A 75 -2.91 -24.91 8.75
C LYS A 75 -1.47 -25.27 8.38
N THR A 76 -0.99 -24.83 7.22
CA THR A 76 0.35 -25.19 6.73
C THR A 76 1.11 -23.94 6.27
N ILE A 77 2.16 -23.58 6.99
CA ILE A 77 2.94 -22.35 6.83
C ILE A 77 4.42 -22.71 6.73
N TYR A 78 5.07 -22.33 5.62
CA TYR A 78 6.49 -22.56 5.37
C TYR A 78 7.29 -21.26 5.50
N CYS A 79 8.40 -21.30 6.22
CA CYS A 79 9.34 -20.18 6.30
C CYS A 79 10.00 -19.91 4.94
N GLY A 80 10.47 -18.68 4.70
CA GLY A 80 11.12 -18.28 3.46
C GLY A 80 12.16 -19.29 2.94
N SER A 81 13.07 -19.79 3.77
CA SER A 81 14.08 -20.79 3.35
C SER A 81 13.51 -22.16 2.95
N CYS A 82 12.34 -22.55 3.47
CA CYS A 82 11.67 -23.80 3.12
C CYS A 82 10.73 -23.64 1.92
N TRP A 83 9.97 -22.53 1.85
CA TRP A 83 9.08 -22.27 0.73
C TRP A 83 9.84 -22.03 -0.58
N TRP A 84 11.01 -21.37 -0.51
CA TRP A 84 11.89 -21.13 -1.65
C TRP A 84 12.93 -22.24 -1.91
N GLY A 85 12.88 -23.36 -1.17
CA GLY A 85 13.78 -24.51 -1.35
C GLY A 85 13.09 -25.71 -1.99
N ASP A 86 13.88 -26.63 -2.53
CA ASP A 86 13.41 -27.77 -3.35
C ASP A 86 12.80 -28.94 -2.54
N SER A 87 12.36 -28.70 -1.30
CA SER A 87 11.86 -29.74 -0.38
C SER A 87 10.34 -29.99 -0.47
N TRP A 88 9.67 -29.36 -1.43
CA TRP A 88 8.24 -29.52 -1.74
C TRP A 88 7.95 -29.00 -3.16
N ASP A 89 6.88 -29.47 -3.80
CA ASP A 89 6.35 -28.91 -5.06
C ASP A 89 4.82 -28.70 -5.03
N GLY A 90 4.34 -27.70 -5.77
CA GLY A 90 2.92 -27.36 -5.83
C GLY A 90 2.02 -28.48 -6.40
N THR A 91 2.56 -29.40 -7.21
CA THR A 91 1.81 -30.54 -7.77
C THR A 91 1.48 -31.62 -6.76
N GLU A 92 2.15 -31.68 -5.60
CA GLU A 92 1.76 -32.55 -4.47
C GLU A 92 0.31 -32.27 -4.00
N TYR A 93 -0.14 -31.02 -4.19
CA TYR A 93 -1.45 -30.52 -3.80
C TYR A 93 -2.44 -30.46 -4.97
N ALA A 94 -2.15 -31.11 -6.10
CA ALA A 94 -3.04 -31.14 -7.27
C ALA A 94 -4.48 -31.60 -6.95
N MET A 95 -5.41 -31.22 -7.83
CA MET A 95 -6.81 -31.71 -7.86
C MET A 95 -7.23 -31.96 -9.31
N GLU A 96 -8.07 -32.97 -9.51
CA GLU A 96 -8.83 -33.08 -10.76
C GLU A 96 -9.97 -32.07 -10.76
N TYR A 97 -10.33 -31.54 -11.94
CA TYR A 97 -11.51 -30.70 -12.10
C TYR A 97 -12.79 -31.56 -12.12
N ASP A 98 -13.70 -31.28 -11.18
CA ASP A 98 -15.04 -31.85 -11.10
C ASP A 98 -16.06 -30.87 -11.69
N SER A 99 -16.65 -31.21 -12.83
CA SER A 99 -17.65 -30.37 -13.50
C SER A 99 -19.06 -30.45 -12.90
N SER A 100 -19.26 -31.20 -11.81
CA SER A 100 -20.51 -31.17 -11.02
C SER A 100 -20.51 -30.09 -9.93
N ARG A 101 -19.33 -29.58 -9.57
CA ARG A 101 -19.12 -28.51 -8.58
C ARG A 101 -18.83 -27.18 -9.26
N ASN A 102 -19.08 -26.05 -8.57
CA ASN A 102 -18.59 -24.76 -9.04
C ASN A 102 -17.05 -24.73 -9.01
N PHE A 103 -16.43 -23.98 -9.93
CA PHE A 103 -14.99 -23.87 -10.02
C PHE A 103 -14.36 -23.10 -8.84
N PHE A 104 -15.03 -22.07 -8.33
CA PHE A 104 -14.49 -21.26 -7.22
C PHE A 104 -14.50 -22.02 -5.88
N ASP A 105 -15.43 -22.96 -5.67
CA ASP A 105 -15.39 -23.87 -4.51
C ASP A 105 -14.13 -24.77 -4.55
N GLN A 106 -13.83 -25.35 -5.72
CA GLN A 106 -12.66 -26.21 -5.91
C GLN A 106 -11.35 -25.42 -5.78
N LEU A 107 -11.33 -24.17 -6.24
CA LEU A 107 -10.21 -23.26 -6.02
C LEU A 107 -10.03 -22.93 -4.53
N LYS A 108 -11.13 -22.72 -3.79
CA LYS A 108 -11.11 -22.46 -2.33
C LYS A 108 -10.61 -23.66 -1.53
N ASP A 109 -11.02 -24.88 -1.89
CA ASP A 109 -10.47 -26.12 -1.33
C ASP A 109 -8.96 -26.22 -1.55
N LEU A 110 -8.50 -25.99 -2.78
CA LEU A 110 -7.07 -25.99 -3.14
C LEU A 110 -6.30 -24.93 -2.35
N MET A 111 -6.87 -23.73 -2.20
CA MET A 111 -6.27 -22.66 -1.41
C MET A 111 -6.08 -23.05 0.05
N LEU A 112 -7.06 -23.69 0.69
CA LEU A 112 -6.96 -24.01 2.12
C LEU A 112 -5.94 -25.13 2.41
N LYS A 113 -5.76 -26.09 1.48
CA LYS A 113 -4.78 -27.18 1.65
C LYS A 113 -3.34 -26.84 1.23
N THR A 114 -3.14 -25.87 0.32
CA THR A 114 -1.81 -25.59 -0.24
C THR A 114 -0.95 -24.74 0.72
N PRO A 115 0.31 -25.13 1.03
CA PRO A 115 1.18 -24.42 1.96
C PRO A 115 1.37 -22.92 1.65
N LYS A 116 1.43 -22.11 2.71
CA LYS A 116 1.64 -20.66 2.62
C LYS A 116 3.11 -20.29 2.83
N MET A 117 3.65 -19.38 2.02
CA MET A 117 4.86 -18.65 2.41
C MET A 117 4.55 -17.80 3.64
N ASN A 118 5.43 -17.77 4.65
CA ASN A 118 5.13 -17.04 5.88
C ASN A 118 4.97 -15.53 5.63
N LEU A 119 5.84 -14.93 4.82
CA LEU A 119 5.80 -13.52 4.39
C LEU A 119 6.05 -13.45 2.88
N VAL A 120 5.47 -12.45 2.20
CA VAL A 120 5.57 -12.29 0.74
C VAL A 120 6.85 -11.56 0.39
N VAL A 121 7.93 -12.32 0.20
CA VAL A 121 9.27 -11.75 -0.07
C VAL A 121 10.08 -12.58 -1.05
N THR A 122 10.95 -11.91 -1.82
CA THR A 122 11.97 -12.55 -2.68
C THR A 122 13.15 -13.02 -1.82
N TYR A 123 12.91 -14.08 -1.02
CA TYR A 123 13.75 -14.47 0.12
C TYR A 123 15.26 -14.52 -0.16
N SER A 124 15.69 -15.06 -1.30
CA SER A 124 17.10 -15.20 -1.70
C SER A 124 17.85 -13.87 -1.88
N THR A 125 17.13 -12.74 -1.97
CA THR A 125 17.72 -11.40 -2.10
C THR A 125 17.90 -10.69 -0.75
N LEU A 126 17.35 -11.23 0.34
CA LEU A 126 17.32 -10.57 1.64
C LEU A 126 18.57 -10.80 2.46
N LYS A 127 18.96 -9.80 3.27
CA LYS A 127 20.07 -9.89 4.24
C LYS A 127 19.66 -9.24 5.55
N ASN A 128 19.72 -9.96 6.67
CA ASN A 128 19.37 -9.46 8.01
C ASN A 128 18.00 -8.73 8.07
N SER A 129 16.97 -9.27 7.41
CA SER A 129 15.70 -8.55 7.16
C SER A 129 14.47 -9.45 7.34
N ASP A 130 14.45 -10.26 8.40
CA ASP A 130 13.49 -11.37 8.57
C ASP A 130 12.05 -10.93 8.90
N TYR A 131 11.83 -9.63 9.10
CA TYR A 131 10.57 -9.01 9.52
C TYR A 131 10.08 -7.97 8.50
N ILE A 132 10.17 -8.29 7.21
CA ILE A 132 9.66 -7.44 6.11
C ILE A 132 8.64 -8.21 5.26
N ASN A 133 7.76 -7.51 4.56
CA ASN A 133 6.66 -8.14 3.81
C ASN A 133 6.25 -7.31 2.57
N HIS A 134 5.89 -7.98 1.47
CA HIS A 134 5.78 -7.41 0.12
C HIS A 134 7.07 -6.66 -0.26
N ALA A 135 8.20 -7.37 -0.29
CA ALA A 135 9.53 -6.76 -0.43
C ALA A 135 10.62 -7.69 -1.01
N GLY A 136 11.57 -7.10 -1.74
CA GLY A 136 12.78 -7.73 -2.27
C GLY A 136 14.02 -6.84 -2.16
N GLY A 137 15.20 -7.43 -2.37
CA GLY A 137 16.48 -6.71 -2.44
C GLY A 137 16.95 -6.02 -1.14
N CYS A 138 16.32 -6.31 0.01
CA CYS A 138 16.50 -5.53 1.24
C CYS A 138 17.63 -6.04 2.15
N LYS A 139 18.33 -5.10 2.79
CA LYS A 139 19.44 -5.35 3.72
C LYS A 139 19.29 -4.56 5.03
N ASN A 140 19.41 -5.23 6.17
CA ASN A 140 19.27 -4.64 7.51
C ASN A 140 17.93 -3.88 7.72
N CYS A 141 16.81 -4.40 7.17
CA CYS A 141 15.50 -3.75 7.23
C CYS A 141 14.57 -4.44 8.23
N TYR A 142 13.73 -3.68 8.94
CA TYR A 142 12.87 -4.22 10.00
C TYR A 142 11.49 -3.55 10.05
N LEU A 143 10.42 -4.37 9.99
CA LEU A 143 9.02 -3.93 9.85
C LEU A 143 8.84 -2.94 8.69
N LEU A 144 9.47 -3.28 7.57
CA LEU A 144 9.35 -2.62 6.28
C LEU A 144 8.26 -3.33 5.46
N PHE A 145 7.36 -2.56 4.85
CA PHE A 145 6.22 -3.09 4.08
C PHE A 145 6.15 -2.44 2.70
N ASN A 146 5.87 -3.21 1.66
CA ASN A 146 5.69 -2.71 0.28
C ASN A 146 6.86 -1.86 -0.22
N ALA A 147 8.08 -2.40 -0.25
CA ALA A 147 9.28 -1.65 -0.64
C ALA A 147 10.40 -2.57 -1.13
N ASP A 148 11.17 -2.10 -2.12
CA ASP A 148 12.27 -2.86 -2.72
C ASP A 148 13.61 -2.14 -2.60
N PHE A 149 14.70 -2.90 -2.68
CA PHE A 149 16.09 -2.43 -2.75
C PHE A 149 16.49 -1.42 -1.65
N CYS A 150 15.94 -1.59 -0.45
CA CYS A 150 16.23 -0.77 0.72
C CYS A 150 17.43 -1.29 1.53
N GLU A 151 18.27 -0.39 2.04
CA GLU A 151 19.28 -0.70 3.04
C GLU A 151 19.06 0.15 4.30
N ASN A 152 19.16 -0.45 5.49
CA ASN A 152 19.04 0.21 6.81
C ASN A 152 17.71 0.98 7.03
N VAL A 153 16.56 0.42 6.61
CA VAL A 153 15.23 1.07 6.74
C VAL A 153 14.34 0.39 7.78
N TYR A 154 13.68 1.20 8.62
CA TYR A 154 12.90 0.74 9.77
C TYR A 154 11.43 1.25 9.72
N TYR A 155 10.48 0.40 10.11
CA TYR A 155 9.03 0.67 10.35
C TYR A 155 8.19 1.30 9.21
N SER A 156 8.80 1.55 8.05
CA SER A 156 8.27 2.38 6.96
C SER A 156 7.45 1.61 5.92
N THR A 157 6.79 2.33 5.01
CA THR A 157 6.06 1.77 3.87
C THR A 157 6.37 2.55 2.57
N ILE A 158 6.75 1.84 1.50
CA ILE A 158 7.11 2.37 0.16
C ILE A 158 8.25 3.43 0.12
N VAL A 159 9.47 2.95 -0.16
CA VAL A 159 10.65 3.77 -0.51
C VAL A 159 11.47 3.02 -1.56
N ASN A 160 11.82 3.66 -2.70
CA ASN A 160 12.50 3.02 -3.83
C ASN A 160 13.91 3.61 -4.16
N HIS A 161 14.61 4.08 -3.12
CA HIS A 161 16.07 4.01 -2.88
C HIS A 161 16.44 5.04 -1.78
N SER A 162 17.34 4.69 -0.84
CA SER A 162 17.44 5.34 0.47
C SER A 162 18.85 5.59 0.99
N LYS A 163 19.03 6.58 1.89
CA LYS A 163 20.28 6.91 2.60
C LYS A 163 20.11 7.97 3.73
N ASP A 164 19.23 7.91 4.73
CA ASP A 164 18.31 6.89 5.21
C ASP A 164 16.97 7.58 5.66
N VAL A 165 15.92 6.81 6.00
CA VAL A 165 14.55 7.33 6.22
C VAL A 165 13.87 6.68 7.43
N ALA A 166 13.05 7.46 8.15
CA ALA A 166 12.03 6.95 9.06
C ALA A 166 10.65 7.62 8.83
N ASP A 167 9.66 7.19 9.60
CA ASP A 167 8.51 6.51 9.01
C ASP A 167 7.82 7.22 7.83
N CYS A 168 7.82 6.59 6.65
CA CYS A 168 7.34 7.19 5.40
C CYS A 168 6.10 6.53 4.77
N LEU A 169 5.38 7.31 3.96
CA LEU A 169 4.45 6.97 2.86
C LEU A 169 4.40 8.17 1.86
N MET A 170 5.11 8.32 0.74
CA MET A 170 6.14 7.55 0.02
C MET A 170 7.29 8.51 -0.36
N MET A 171 8.48 8.04 -0.78
CA MET A 171 9.53 8.93 -1.34
C MET A 171 10.59 8.29 -2.25
N ASN A 172 11.26 9.12 -3.05
CA ASN A 172 12.52 8.89 -3.77
C ASN A 172 13.05 10.26 -4.25
N LYS A 173 14.30 10.72 -4.05
CA LYS A 173 15.48 10.19 -3.32
C LYS A 173 15.64 10.90 -1.96
N THR A 174 16.72 10.62 -1.21
CA THR A 174 16.84 11.05 0.19
C THR A 174 18.26 11.01 0.78
N GLU A 175 18.58 12.01 1.62
CA GLU A 175 19.60 11.99 2.69
C GLU A 175 19.32 13.17 3.66
N PHE A 176 18.42 13.14 4.64
CA PHE A 176 17.63 12.10 5.32
C PHE A 176 16.14 12.55 5.48
N ALA A 177 15.25 11.71 6.06
CA ALA A 177 13.86 12.10 6.37
C ALA A 177 13.23 11.39 7.59
N TYR A 178 12.28 12.05 8.30
CA TYR A 178 11.48 11.47 9.41
C TYR A 178 10.37 12.42 9.94
N GLU A 179 9.17 11.99 10.35
CA GLU A 179 8.27 11.04 9.68
C GLU A 179 7.56 11.77 8.53
N CYS A 180 7.28 11.11 7.41
CA CYS A 180 7.04 11.80 6.13
C CYS A 180 5.88 11.28 5.28
N ILE A 181 5.24 12.23 4.58
CA ILE A 181 4.25 12.05 3.50
C ILE A 181 4.44 13.23 2.52
N GLY A 182 4.56 13.04 1.21
CA GLY A 182 5.64 12.28 0.58
C GLY A 182 6.69 13.25 -0.03
N GLY A 183 7.73 12.77 -0.74
CA GLY A 183 8.68 13.71 -1.36
C GLY A 183 9.99 13.17 -1.97
N ASP A 184 10.99 14.07 -2.00
CA ASP A 184 12.38 13.93 -2.46
C ASP A 184 13.20 15.02 -1.71
N GLY A 185 14.46 14.79 -1.27
CA GLY A 185 15.24 15.86 -0.63
C GLY A 185 16.46 15.48 0.23
N SER A 186 16.91 16.42 1.08
CA SER A 186 18.07 16.23 1.96
C SER A 186 17.92 16.90 3.36
N ARG A 187 17.50 16.08 4.33
CA ARG A 187 17.18 16.42 5.75
C ARG A 187 15.88 17.20 5.92
N ILE A 188 14.79 16.43 5.93
CA ILE A 188 13.41 16.89 6.08
C ILE A 188 12.79 16.25 7.33
N PHE A 189 12.46 17.06 8.34
CA PHE A 189 11.91 16.57 9.62
C PHE A 189 10.53 17.15 9.96
N PHE A 190 9.57 16.26 10.26
CA PHE A 190 8.14 16.54 10.49
C PHE A 190 7.45 17.41 9.43
N SER A 191 8.01 17.49 8.22
CA SER A 191 7.58 18.41 7.16
C SER A 191 6.91 17.66 6.00
N GLU A 192 5.96 18.30 5.32
CA GLU A 192 5.17 17.71 4.23
C GLU A 192 5.39 18.44 2.90
N ASN A 193 5.58 17.69 1.80
CA ASN A 193 5.68 18.22 0.43
C ASN A 193 6.77 19.31 0.21
N CYS A 194 7.85 19.29 1.01
CA CYS A 194 8.93 20.28 0.96
C CYS A 194 9.98 19.98 -0.14
N ALA A 195 9.57 20.05 -1.41
CA ALA A 195 10.42 19.68 -2.55
C ALA A 195 11.71 20.52 -2.65
N GLU A 196 12.79 19.87 -3.12
CA GLU A 196 14.06 20.53 -3.50
C GLU A 196 14.69 21.36 -2.36
N SER A 197 14.37 21.03 -1.10
CA SER A 197 14.69 21.82 0.09
C SER A 197 15.65 21.09 1.06
N VAL A 198 16.37 21.85 1.88
CA VAL A 198 17.49 21.38 2.71
C VAL A 198 17.38 21.91 4.15
N ASP A 199 17.60 21.03 5.14
CA ASP A 199 17.52 21.35 6.57
C ASP A 199 16.20 22.08 6.95
N VAL A 200 15.08 21.39 6.72
CA VAL A 200 13.73 21.92 6.91
C VAL A 200 12.98 21.15 8.00
N TRP A 201 12.42 21.91 8.94
CA TRP A 201 11.70 21.41 10.11
C TRP A 201 10.25 21.90 10.14
N TYR A 202 9.31 21.02 10.51
CA TYR A 202 7.91 21.37 10.78
C TYR A 202 7.21 22.25 9.72
N SER A 203 7.64 22.17 8.46
CA SER A 203 7.17 23.05 7.38
C SER A 203 6.26 22.32 6.40
N LYS A 204 5.49 23.04 5.58
CA LYS A 204 4.57 22.43 4.61
C LYS A 204 4.50 23.17 3.27
N ASP A 205 4.48 22.41 2.18
CA ASP A 205 4.33 22.89 0.80
C ASP A 205 5.42 23.93 0.39
N CYS A 206 6.62 23.89 0.98
CA CYS A 206 7.77 24.75 0.61
C CYS A 206 8.53 24.19 -0.61
N VAL A 207 9.15 25.06 -1.41
CA VAL A 207 9.98 24.64 -2.56
C VAL A 207 11.29 25.42 -2.60
N SER A 208 12.40 24.71 -2.85
CA SER A 208 13.76 25.26 -2.99
C SER A 208 14.19 26.14 -1.79
N CYS A 209 13.88 25.71 -0.57
CA CYS A 209 14.16 26.45 0.66
C CYS A 209 15.31 25.82 1.48
N THR A 210 16.02 26.61 2.28
CA THR A 210 17.18 26.13 3.06
C THR A 210 17.21 26.72 4.47
N ASN A 211 17.35 25.91 5.52
CA ASN A 211 17.28 26.38 6.92
C ASN A 211 15.92 27.07 7.20
N CYS A 212 14.84 26.28 7.22
CA CYS A 212 13.49 26.78 7.52
C CYS A 212 12.81 25.97 8.64
N PHE A 213 12.08 26.65 9.52
CA PHE A 213 11.32 26.05 10.61
C PHE A 213 9.88 26.54 10.64
N GLY A 214 8.90 25.63 10.70
CA GLY A 214 7.49 26.00 10.85
C GLY A 214 6.89 26.78 9.66
N CYS A 215 7.53 26.74 8.49
CA CYS A 215 7.17 27.58 7.34
C CYS A 215 6.09 26.94 6.46
N VAL A 216 5.35 27.76 5.70
CA VAL A 216 4.30 27.28 4.80
C VAL A 216 4.33 28.03 3.47
N ASN A 217 4.17 27.30 2.36
CA ASN A 217 4.10 27.81 0.97
C ASN A 217 5.32 28.62 0.48
N LEU A 218 6.42 28.74 1.24
CA LEU A 218 7.59 29.52 0.81
C LEU A 218 8.26 29.00 -0.48
N ARG A 219 8.88 29.92 -1.23
CA ARG A 219 9.61 29.69 -2.49
C ARG A 219 10.97 30.40 -2.44
N ASN A 220 12.06 29.67 -2.67
CA ASN A 220 13.42 30.23 -2.76
C ASN A 220 13.80 31.13 -1.55
N LYS A 221 13.57 30.65 -0.32
CA LYS A 221 13.87 31.37 0.93
C LYS A 221 14.84 30.59 1.83
N SER A 222 15.59 31.33 2.65
CA SER A 222 16.48 30.75 3.65
C SER A 222 16.41 31.49 4.98
N TYR A 223 16.73 30.80 6.08
CA TYR A 223 16.75 31.34 7.44
C TYR A 223 15.40 31.95 7.86
N HIS A 224 14.32 31.17 7.74
CA HIS A 224 12.97 31.60 8.13
C HIS A 224 12.42 30.73 9.26
N ILE A 225 11.67 31.35 10.19
CA ILE A 225 10.95 30.68 11.27
C ILE A 225 9.51 31.21 11.27
N PHE A 226 8.51 30.33 11.11
CA PHE A 226 7.09 30.68 10.96
C PHE A 226 6.82 31.77 9.90
N ASN A 227 7.44 31.62 8.73
CA ASN A 227 7.45 32.56 7.60
C ASN A 227 8.09 33.94 7.86
N GLN A 228 8.61 34.23 9.07
CA GLN A 228 9.43 35.41 9.33
C GLN A 228 10.90 35.15 9.00
N ALA A 229 11.56 36.10 8.33
CA ALA A 229 12.99 36.07 8.03
C ALA A 229 13.86 36.49 9.23
N TYR A 230 15.06 35.92 9.32
CA TYR A 230 16.08 36.22 10.33
C TYR A 230 17.47 36.32 9.69
N SER A 231 18.45 36.90 10.39
CA SER A 231 19.86 36.65 10.06
C SER A 231 20.21 35.17 10.28
N LYS A 232 21.30 34.72 9.66
CA LYS A 232 21.81 33.35 9.81
C LYS A 232 22.16 33.06 11.28
N GLU A 233 22.74 34.04 11.95
CA GLU A 233 23.24 33.97 13.32
C GLU A 233 22.06 33.84 14.30
N GLU A 234 21.07 34.74 14.22
CA GLU A 234 19.82 34.64 15.01
C GLU A 234 19.07 33.34 14.75
N TYR A 235 19.03 32.87 13.49
CA TYR A 235 18.38 31.60 13.14
C TYR A 235 19.06 30.43 13.86
N LEU A 236 20.39 30.33 13.81
CA LEU A 236 21.15 29.25 14.43
C LEU A 236 21.02 29.26 15.97
N GLU A 237 21.01 30.44 16.59
CA GLU A 237 20.73 30.56 18.03
C GLU A 237 19.30 30.12 18.39
N LYS A 238 18.30 30.51 17.59
CA LYS A 238 16.90 30.12 17.79
C LYS A 238 16.69 28.62 17.61
N ILE A 239 17.26 27.99 16.58
CA ILE A 239 17.18 26.52 16.43
C ILE A 239 17.87 25.81 17.59
N LYS A 240 19.04 26.28 18.04
CA LYS A 240 19.75 25.71 19.20
C LYS A 240 18.92 25.78 20.49
N SER A 241 18.12 26.83 20.69
CA SER A 241 17.25 26.96 21.87
C SER A 241 15.99 26.08 21.83
N MET A 242 15.65 25.47 20.68
CA MET A 242 14.45 24.62 20.54
C MET A 242 14.61 23.20 21.14
N ASN A 243 15.79 22.80 21.60
CA ASN A 243 16.04 21.50 22.26
C ASN A 243 15.45 20.31 21.47
N LEU A 244 15.77 20.24 20.17
CA LEU A 244 15.26 19.21 19.24
C LEU A 244 15.83 17.79 19.49
N ASP A 245 16.60 17.63 20.57
CA ASP A 245 17.00 16.36 21.15
C ASP A 245 15.93 15.75 22.08
N LYS A 246 14.92 16.53 22.50
CA LYS A 246 13.99 16.22 23.61
C LYS A 246 12.56 15.93 23.19
N TYR A 247 11.99 14.84 23.71
CA TYR A 247 10.62 14.41 23.39
C TYR A 247 9.57 15.46 23.80
N SER A 248 9.73 16.09 24.96
CA SER A 248 8.83 17.13 25.48
C SER A 248 8.67 18.30 24.50
N TYR A 249 9.76 18.79 23.91
CA TYR A 249 9.75 19.90 22.95
C TYR A 249 9.04 19.51 21.64
N HIS A 250 9.30 18.31 21.10
CA HIS A 250 8.58 17.83 19.92
C HIS A 250 7.07 17.70 20.15
N LYS A 251 6.65 17.24 21.34
CA LYS A 251 5.24 17.14 21.71
C LYS A 251 4.57 18.52 21.77
N LEU A 252 5.26 19.53 22.30
CA LEU A 252 4.78 20.93 22.30
C LEU A 252 4.62 21.46 20.87
N ILE A 253 5.64 21.33 20.01
CA ILE A 253 5.58 21.83 18.63
C ILE A 253 4.47 21.12 17.81
N GLN A 254 4.35 19.79 17.95
CA GLN A 254 3.32 19.00 17.25
C GLN A 254 1.88 19.42 17.61
N SER A 255 1.66 19.92 18.84
CA SER A 255 0.33 20.33 19.32
C SER A 255 -0.24 21.58 18.65
N SER A 256 0.60 22.46 18.09
CA SER A 256 0.18 23.74 17.49
C SER A 256 0.53 23.91 16.01
N ILE A 257 1.42 23.08 15.46
CA ILE A 257 1.92 23.27 14.09
C ILE A 257 0.84 23.07 13.03
N HIS A 258 -0.07 22.11 13.22
CA HIS A 258 -1.16 21.83 12.27
C HIS A 258 -2.16 23.01 12.21
N ASP A 259 -2.47 23.63 13.35
CA ASP A 259 -3.30 24.84 13.42
C ASP A 259 -2.63 26.06 12.80
N PHE A 260 -1.29 26.15 12.85
CA PHE A 260 -0.55 27.15 12.10
C PHE A 260 -0.63 26.87 10.59
N TRP A 261 -0.37 25.62 10.17
CA TRP A 261 -0.46 25.23 8.76
C TRP A 261 -1.83 25.50 8.14
N ASN A 262 -2.93 25.25 8.87
CA ASN A 262 -4.30 25.38 8.36
C ASN A 262 -4.74 26.83 8.11
N LYS A 263 -3.97 27.83 8.54
CA LYS A 263 -4.19 29.26 8.23
C LYS A 263 -3.79 29.64 6.81
N PHE A 264 -3.09 28.75 6.10
CA PHE A 264 -2.57 28.98 4.75
C PHE A 264 -3.26 28.06 3.73
N PRO A 265 -3.47 28.52 2.48
CA PRO A 265 -4.19 27.73 1.48
C PRO A 265 -3.37 26.56 0.93
N ARG A 266 -4.07 25.50 0.56
CA ARG A 266 -3.59 24.37 -0.25
C ARG A 266 -3.94 24.57 -1.71
N ARG A 267 -3.14 23.97 -2.59
CA ARG A 267 -3.49 23.74 -3.99
C ARG A 267 -4.53 22.61 -4.08
N PHE A 268 -5.53 22.75 -4.95
CA PHE A 268 -6.58 21.74 -5.14
C PHE A 268 -6.10 20.34 -5.54
N MET A 269 -4.92 20.21 -6.15
CA MET A 269 -4.30 18.95 -6.57
C MET A 269 -2.76 19.07 -6.66
N TYR A 270 -2.03 18.01 -6.32
CA TYR A 270 -0.58 17.92 -6.51
C TYR A 270 -0.23 17.16 -7.80
N GLY A 271 0.73 17.69 -8.57
CA GLY A 271 1.19 17.12 -9.86
C GLY A 271 2.06 18.09 -10.67
N ARG A 272 2.89 17.53 -11.57
CA ARG A 272 3.72 18.25 -12.57
C ARG A 272 3.52 17.58 -13.95
N MET A 273 3.31 18.36 -15.01
CA MET A 273 3.17 17.95 -16.44
C MET A 273 2.06 16.92 -16.75
N ASN A 274 0.85 17.38 -17.11
CA ASN A 274 -0.31 16.52 -17.47
C ASN A 274 -1.24 17.19 -18.50
N VAL A 275 -1.98 16.39 -19.28
CA VAL A 275 -3.23 16.81 -19.98
C VAL A 275 -4.27 15.68 -19.83
N ASN A 276 -5.54 16.02 -19.56
CA ASN A 276 -6.64 15.09 -19.27
C ASN A 276 -6.34 14.08 -18.13
N VAL A 277 -6.38 14.54 -16.88
CA VAL A 277 -6.12 13.73 -15.66
C VAL A 277 -7.10 14.13 -14.55
N THR A 278 -7.36 13.26 -13.57
CA THR A 278 -7.76 13.70 -12.21
C THR A 278 -7.08 12.84 -11.14
N GLY A 279 -6.36 13.52 -10.22
CA GLY A 279 -5.35 12.94 -9.30
C GLY A 279 -5.89 12.48 -7.94
N GLU A 280 -5.06 12.13 -6.95
CA GLU A 280 -3.70 12.60 -6.57
C GLU A 280 -2.84 11.42 -6.11
N TYR A 281 -1.52 11.28 -6.34
CA TYR A 281 -0.49 12.15 -6.94
C TYR A 281 -0.06 11.56 -8.30
N VAL A 282 0.16 12.38 -9.34
CA VAL A 282 0.45 11.89 -10.70
C VAL A 282 1.54 12.71 -11.41
N TYR A 283 2.54 12.01 -11.95
CA TYR A 283 3.63 12.56 -12.76
C TYR A 283 4.06 11.49 -13.77
N ALA A 284 4.20 11.71 -15.08
CA ALA A 284 3.64 12.74 -15.95
C ALA A 284 2.97 11.98 -17.13
N SER A 285 1.84 12.48 -17.65
CA SER A 285 0.88 11.59 -18.33
C SER A 285 -0.19 12.25 -19.22
N LYS A 286 -0.88 11.39 -19.97
CA LYS A 286 -2.28 11.49 -20.46
C LYS A 286 -2.93 10.10 -20.34
N ASN A 287 -4.08 9.88 -20.96
CA ASN A 287 -5.34 10.41 -20.46
C ASN A 287 -5.79 9.50 -19.30
N VAL A 288 -6.23 10.10 -18.19
CA VAL A 288 -6.56 9.38 -16.95
C VAL A 288 -7.83 9.95 -16.32
N LYS A 289 -8.74 9.10 -15.84
CA LYS A 289 -9.96 9.48 -15.11
C LYS A 289 -10.41 8.38 -14.12
N ASN A 290 -10.09 8.33 -12.82
CA ASN A 290 -9.32 9.18 -11.91
C ASN A 290 -8.42 8.24 -11.08
N SER A 291 -7.21 8.66 -10.67
CA SER A 291 -6.18 7.74 -10.13
C SER A 291 -5.44 8.29 -8.90
N TYR A 292 -5.02 7.42 -7.98
CA TYR A 292 -4.66 7.82 -6.60
C TYR A 292 -3.29 7.34 -6.07
N MET A 293 -2.28 7.17 -6.93
CA MET A 293 -0.84 7.46 -6.72
C MET A 293 -0.01 6.74 -7.80
N THR A 294 0.65 7.53 -8.66
CA THR A 294 1.11 7.06 -9.99
C THR A 294 2.37 7.76 -10.51
N ALA A 295 3.32 6.99 -11.06
CA ALA A 295 4.28 7.45 -12.07
C ALA A 295 4.76 6.27 -12.95
N SER A 296 4.78 6.31 -14.29
CA SER A 296 4.32 7.32 -15.26
C SER A 296 3.56 6.60 -16.40
N ALA A 297 2.57 7.23 -17.05
CA ALA A 297 1.57 6.51 -17.85
C ALA A 297 1.04 7.25 -19.09
N ASP A 298 0.70 6.49 -20.13
CA ASP A 298 -0.22 6.80 -21.23
C ASP A 298 -0.77 5.43 -21.72
N ASP A 299 -2.05 5.05 -21.72
CA ASP A 299 -3.26 5.59 -21.08
C ASP A 299 -3.77 4.60 -19.99
N ALA A 300 -4.56 5.04 -18.99
CA ALA A 300 -5.08 4.16 -17.94
C ALA A 300 -6.32 4.70 -17.18
N LYS A 301 -7.12 3.80 -16.58
CA LYS A 301 -8.32 4.15 -15.78
C LYS A 301 -8.32 3.39 -14.45
N TYR A 302 -8.73 4.06 -13.37
CA TYR A 302 -8.92 3.54 -12.02
C TYR A 302 -7.71 2.94 -11.25
N CYS A 303 -6.48 2.93 -11.78
CA CYS A 303 -5.29 2.43 -11.06
C CYS A 303 -4.97 3.17 -9.74
N GLN A 304 -4.39 2.44 -8.76
CA GLN A 304 -3.85 2.99 -7.51
C GLN A 304 -2.46 2.38 -7.19
N PHE A 305 -1.59 3.18 -6.57
CA PHE A 305 -0.30 2.76 -5.97
C PHE A 305 0.66 2.04 -6.96
N ILE A 306 1.23 2.82 -7.87
CA ILE A 306 2.20 2.40 -8.90
C ILE A 306 3.57 3.03 -8.60
N THR A 307 4.64 2.23 -8.49
CA THR A 307 5.93 2.62 -7.88
C THR A 307 7.15 2.58 -8.81
N LEU A 308 7.06 2.01 -10.02
CA LEU A 308 8.08 2.08 -11.10
C LEU A 308 7.41 2.36 -12.48
N PRO A 309 8.12 2.84 -13.52
CA PRO A 309 7.50 3.32 -14.76
C PRO A 309 7.48 2.30 -15.93
N SER A 310 6.30 2.02 -16.53
CA SER A 310 6.07 1.63 -17.96
C SER A 310 4.68 1.00 -18.21
N PHE A 311 3.88 1.51 -19.16
CA PHE A 311 2.53 0.97 -19.48
C PHE A 311 2.10 1.13 -20.95
N LYS A 312 1.22 0.23 -21.43
CA LYS A 312 0.35 0.33 -22.62
C LYS A 312 -0.62 -0.89 -22.73
N ASP A 313 -1.69 -1.10 -21.95
CA ASP A 313 -2.57 -0.21 -21.17
C ASP A 313 -3.11 -1.01 -19.94
N SER A 314 -3.83 -0.42 -18.97
CA SER A 314 -4.33 -1.17 -17.79
C SER A 314 -5.62 -0.62 -17.15
N TYR A 315 -6.45 -1.53 -16.59
CA TYR A 315 -7.76 -1.24 -15.98
C TYR A 315 -7.98 -1.88 -14.60
N ASP A 316 -6.93 -2.40 -13.96
CA ASP A 316 -6.62 -2.12 -12.54
C ASP A 316 -5.44 -2.95 -12.02
N ILE A 317 -4.55 -2.33 -11.24
CA ILE A 317 -3.54 -2.97 -10.38
C ILE A 317 -3.49 -2.18 -9.07
N SER A 318 -3.23 -2.84 -7.94
CA SER A 318 -3.08 -2.20 -6.64
C SER A 318 -1.89 -2.82 -5.88
N GLU A 319 -0.68 -2.28 -6.11
CA GLU A 319 0.60 -2.53 -5.38
C GLU A 319 1.51 -3.72 -5.79
N TRP A 320 1.63 -4.02 -7.08
CA TRP A 320 2.82 -3.67 -7.89
C TRP A 320 2.73 -4.36 -9.28
N GLY A 321 3.26 -3.76 -10.35
CA GLY A 321 2.89 -4.08 -11.74
C GLY A 321 3.86 -3.57 -12.80
N SER A 322 4.95 -4.31 -13.07
CA SER A 322 6.06 -3.82 -13.91
C SER A 322 6.02 -4.31 -15.36
N GLY A 323 6.26 -3.41 -16.33
CA GLY A 323 6.48 -3.74 -17.75
C GLY A 323 5.24 -4.29 -18.48
N VAL A 324 4.11 -3.58 -18.46
CA VAL A 324 2.78 -4.16 -18.72
C VAL A 324 2.14 -3.76 -20.07
N GLU A 325 1.72 -4.77 -20.84
CA GLU A 325 0.97 -4.62 -22.11
C GLU A 325 -0.42 -5.33 -22.11
N SER A 326 -1.01 -5.61 -20.93
CA SER A 326 -2.47 -5.46 -20.62
C SER A 326 -2.90 -6.16 -19.32
N CYS A 327 -3.73 -5.52 -18.47
CA CYS A 327 -4.24 -6.09 -17.20
C CYS A 327 -5.62 -5.49 -16.81
N VAL A 328 -6.46 -6.25 -16.07
CA VAL A 328 -7.79 -5.82 -15.58
C VAL A 328 -8.09 -6.37 -14.17
N ASP A 329 -7.50 -5.82 -13.11
CA ASP A 329 -7.57 -6.23 -11.68
C ASP A 329 -6.44 -7.16 -11.21
N SER A 330 -5.50 -6.63 -10.41
CA SER A 330 -4.59 -7.48 -9.63
C SER A 330 -4.01 -6.84 -8.36
N ILE A 331 -3.54 -7.69 -7.44
CA ILE A 331 -2.53 -7.34 -6.43
C ILE A 331 -1.30 -8.24 -6.63
N THR A 332 -0.40 -7.70 -7.43
CA THR A 332 1.00 -8.07 -7.75
C THR A 332 1.24 -8.82 -9.06
N ALA A 333 2.05 -8.21 -9.93
CA ALA A 333 2.41 -8.68 -11.25
C ALA A 333 3.79 -8.13 -11.71
N GLY A 334 4.57 -8.91 -12.45
CA GLY A 334 5.81 -8.43 -13.09
C GLY A 334 6.56 -9.52 -13.87
N GLU A 335 7.63 -9.23 -14.61
CA GLU A 335 8.18 -7.95 -15.08
C GLU A 335 8.45 -8.09 -16.60
N GLY A 336 7.41 -7.88 -17.42
CA GLY A 336 7.43 -8.12 -18.88
C GLY A 336 6.19 -8.85 -19.39
N ILE A 337 5.03 -8.19 -19.39
CA ILE A 337 3.70 -8.85 -19.34
C ILE A 337 2.84 -8.62 -20.59
N TYR A 338 2.21 -9.67 -21.11
CA TYR A 338 1.09 -9.62 -22.08
C TYR A 338 0.29 -10.94 -22.04
N GLN A 339 -0.88 -11.06 -21.41
CA GLN A 339 -1.64 -10.12 -20.58
C GLN A 339 -2.04 -10.84 -19.26
N VAL A 340 -2.81 -10.22 -18.36
CA VAL A 340 -3.30 -10.87 -17.12
C VAL A 340 -4.79 -10.60 -16.86
N LYS A 341 -5.52 -11.65 -16.45
CA LYS A 341 -6.93 -11.61 -16.02
C LYS A 341 -7.04 -12.06 -14.56
N TYR A 342 -7.19 -11.09 -13.66
CA TYR A 342 -7.61 -11.25 -12.25
C TYR A 342 -6.60 -12.04 -11.40
N SER A 343 -5.75 -11.36 -10.64
CA SER A 343 -4.60 -11.98 -9.95
C SER A 343 -4.37 -11.46 -8.54
N SER A 344 -3.99 -12.34 -7.62
CA SER A 344 -3.34 -11.97 -6.37
C SER A 344 -1.95 -12.60 -6.28
N GLY A 345 -1.14 -12.36 -7.32
CA GLY A 345 0.33 -12.42 -7.29
C GLY A 345 0.98 -13.36 -8.31
N VAL A 346 1.59 -12.82 -9.37
CA VAL A 346 2.34 -13.60 -10.38
C VAL A 346 3.61 -12.87 -10.83
N TRP A 347 4.75 -13.55 -10.86
CA TRP A 347 6.06 -13.00 -11.23
C TRP A 347 6.79 -14.02 -12.13
N SER A 348 7.89 -13.74 -12.84
CA SER A 348 8.60 -12.47 -13.08
C SER A 348 8.78 -12.18 -14.58
N ASN A 349 8.12 -12.91 -15.48
CA ASN A 349 8.01 -12.61 -16.93
C ASN A 349 6.83 -13.44 -17.48
N VAL A 350 5.76 -12.79 -17.95
CA VAL A 350 4.40 -13.40 -17.91
C VAL A 350 3.59 -13.23 -19.20
N LYS A 351 3.31 -14.34 -19.87
CA LYS A 351 2.27 -14.48 -20.92
C LYS A 351 1.67 -15.89 -20.82
N ASN A 352 0.40 -16.16 -20.56
CA ASN A 352 -0.79 -15.33 -20.28
C ASN A 352 -1.63 -16.10 -19.21
N VAL A 353 -2.39 -15.43 -18.32
CA VAL A 353 -2.92 -16.06 -17.07
C VAL A 353 -4.30 -15.58 -16.64
N GLU A 354 -5.12 -16.54 -16.19
CA GLU A 354 -6.49 -16.33 -15.70
C GLU A 354 -6.68 -17.00 -14.31
N TYR A 355 -6.57 -16.20 -13.24
CA TYR A 355 -6.82 -16.49 -11.80
C TYR A 355 -5.68 -17.22 -11.06
N SER A 356 -5.04 -16.56 -10.08
CA SER A 356 -3.88 -17.12 -9.34
C SER A 356 -3.56 -16.47 -7.96
N MET A 357 -2.97 -17.29 -7.06
CA MET A 357 -2.34 -16.95 -5.76
C MET A 357 -1.33 -18.06 -5.32
N TYR A 358 -0.04 -18.05 -5.61
CA TYR A 358 0.81 -17.15 -6.37
C TYR A 358 1.61 -18.03 -7.36
N VAL A 359 2.01 -17.54 -8.53
CA VAL A 359 2.82 -18.34 -9.49
C VAL A 359 4.11 -17.62 -9.88
N ILE A 360 5.24 -18.35 -9.81
CA ILE A 360 6.58 -17.78 -9.93
C ILE A 360 7.32 -18.39 -11.16
N ASN A 361 7.17 -17.69 -12.27
CA ASN A 361 7.55 -17.89 -13.68
C ASN A 361 6.78 -18.97 -14.46
N SER A 362 6.27 -18.59 -15.64
CA SER A 362 4.94 -19.02 -16.09
C SER A 362 4.65 -18.90 -17.59
N SER A 363 3.83 -19.82 -18.12
CA SER A 363 2.90 -19.57 -19.23
C SER A 363 1.70 -20.54 -19.22
N ASP A 364 0.56 -20.12 -19.77
CA ASP A 364 -0.69 -20.89 -19.93
C ASP A 364 -1.18 -21.65 -18.68
N CYS A 365 -1.85 -20.96 -17.75
CA CYS A 365 -2.48 -21.56 -16.56
C CYS A 365 -3.86 -20.94 -16.24
N PHE A 366 -4.77 -21.73 -15.64
CA PHE A 366 -6.13 -21.33 -15.27
C PHE A 366 -6.48 -21.79 -13.84
N GLY A 367 -6.68 -20.85 -12.91
CA GLY A 367 -6.94 -21.13 -11.48
C GLY A 367 -5.83 -21.94 -10.78
N CYS A 368 -4.70 -21.29 -10.50
CA CYS A 368 -3.47 -21.96 -10.01
C CYS A 368 -2.88 -21.31 -8.74
N VAL A 369 -2.42 -22.14 -7.79
CA VAL A 369 -2.12 -21.73 -6.41
C VAL A 369 -0.75 -22.26 -5.98
N GLY A 370 0.30 -21.43 -5.98
CA GLY A 370 1.62 -21.76 -5.42
C GLY A 370 2.61 -22.47 -6.34
N LEU A 371 2.29 -22.62 -7.64
CA LEU A 371 3.11 -23.36 -8.60
C LEU A 371 4.36 -22.57 -9.10
N ARG A 372 5.38 -23.32 -9.54
CA ARG A 372 6.65 -22.78 -10.07
C ARG A 372 7.11 -23.58 -11.29
N ASN A 373 7.58 -22.92 -12.34
CA ASN A 373 8.19 -23.55 -13.53
C ASN A 373 7.36 -24.67 -14.21
N LYS A 374 6.03 -24.49 -14.34
CA LYS A 374 5.12 -25.38 -15.09
C LYS A 374 4.30 -24.60 -16.12
N GLN A 375 3.66 -25.31 -17.04
CA GLN A 375 2.76 -24.80 -18.09
C GLN A 375 1.58 -25.76 -18.30
N TYR A 376 0.47 -25.29 -18.87
CA TYR A 376 -0.75 -26.08 -19.11
C TYR A 376 -1.33 -26.68 -17.83
N CYS A 377 -1.56 -25.83 -16.83
CA CYS A 377 -2.00 -26.26 -15.49
C CYS A 377 -3.38 -25.72 -15.07
N ILE A 378 -4.16 -26.57 -14.41
CA ILE A 378 -5.46 -26.29 -13.80
C ILE A 378 -5.47 -26.94 -12.40
N LEU A 379 -5.88 -26.20 -11.37
CA LEU A 379 -5.94 -26.68 -9.97
C LEU A 379 -4.66 -27.44 -9.51
N ASN A 380 -3.50 -26.86 -9.82
CA ASN A 380 -2.15 -27.40 -9.63
C ASN A 380 -1.81 -28.72 -10.35
N LYS A 381 -2.72 -29.33 -11.12
CA LYS A 381 -2.41 -30.44 -12.02
C LYS A 381 -1.92 -29.92 -13.38
N GLN A 382 -0.92 -30.59 -13.95
CA GLN A 382 -0.43 -30.37 -15.32
C GLN A 382 -1.11 -31.31 -16.32
N TYR A 383 -1.42 -30.80 -17.52
CA TYR A 383 -2.11 -31.50 -18.61
C TYR A 383 -1.35 -31.37 -19.94
N SER A 384 -1.77 -32.10 -20.98
CA SER A 384 -1.41 -31.73 -22.36
C SER A 384 -2.06 -30.41 -22.76
N LYS A 385 -1.54 -29.78 -23.82
CA LYS A 385 -2.05 -28.49 -24.31
C LYS A 385 -3.49 -28.58 -24.80
N GLU A 386 -3.82 -29.68 -25.47
CA GLU A 386 -5.12 -29.95 -26.08
C GLU A 386 -6.18 -30.24 -25.01
N GLU A 387 -5.82 -31.01 -23.97
CA GLU A 387 -6.66 -31.20 -22.78
C GLU A 387 -6.87 -29.90 -22.02
N TYR A 388 -5.80 -29.12 -21.78
CA TYR A 388 -5.86 -27.83 -21.10
C TYR A 388 -6.81 -26.86 -21.81
N GLN A 389 -6.72 -26.73 -23.14
CA GLN A 389 -7.60 -25.87 -23.93
C GLN A 389 -9.07 -26.30 -23.79
N LYS A 390 -9.34 -27.59 -23.95
CA LYS A 390 -10.70 -28.15 -23.81
C LYS A 390 -11.28 -27.96 -22.40
N LEU A 391 -10.48 -28.23 -21.36
CA LEU A 391 -10.90 -28.06 -19.96
C LEU A 391 -11.14 -26.58 -19.61
N ARG A 392 -10.27 -25.67 -20.06
CA ARG A 392 -10.47 -24.22 -19.89
C ARG A 392 -11.79 -23.76 -20.52
N GLU A 393 -12.08 -24.17 -21.75
CA GLU A 393 -13.36 -23.83 -22.41
C GLU A 393 -14.56 -24.43 -21.67
N GLN A 394 -14.45 -25.67 -21.16
CA GLN A 394 -15.48 -26.29 -20.34
C GLN A 394 -15.73 -25.52 -19.03
N ILE A 395 -14.68 -25.05 -18.36
CA ILE A 395 -14.79 -24.27 -17.11
C ILE A 395 -15.42 -22.90 -17.37
N ILE A 396 -14.99 -22.19 -18.42
CA ILE A 396 -15.55 -20.88 -18.80
C ILE A 396 -17.06 -21.00 -19.10
N ASN A 397 -17.45 -21.99 -19.91
CA ASN A 397 -18.86 -22.25 -20.21
C ASN A 397 -19.66 -22.65 -18.94
N SER A 398 -19.03 -23.39 -18.03
CA SER A 398 -19.64 -23.75 -16.73
C SER A 398 -19.85 -22.52 -15.83
N LEU A 399 -18.90 -21.59 -15.76
CA LEU A 399 -19.02 -20.34 -15.00
C LEU A 399 -20.05 -19.36 -15.59
N GLU A 400 -20.32 -19.42 -16.89
CA GLU A 400 -21.41 -18.63 -17.49
C GLU A 400 -22.80 -19.24 -17.24
N ALA A 401 -22.92 -20.57 -17.31
CA ALA A 401 -24.18 -21.28 -17.11
C ALA A 401 -24.56 -21.46 -15.63
N ASN A 402 -23.58 -21.64 -14.75
CA ASN A 402 -23.71 -21.83 -13.31
C ASN A 402 -22.69 -20.94 -12.57
N PRO A 403 -22.91 -19.60 -12.53
CA PRO A 403 -22.00 -18.67 -11.89
C PRO A 403 -21.92 -18.90 -10.37
N TYR A 404 -20.81 -18.50 -9.76
CA TYR A 404 -20.70 -18.53 -8.31
C TYR A 404 -21.58 -17.45 -7.69
N VAL A 405 -22.25 -17.76 -6.59
CA VAL A 405 -23.13 -16.83 -5.87
C VAL A 405 -22.72 -16.85 -4.41
N ASP A 406 -22.30 -15.70 -3.87
CA ASP A 406 -21.82 -15.62 -2.49
C ASP A 406 -22.96 -15.48 -1.47
N SER A 407 -22.59 -15.41 -0.18
CA SER A 407 -23.50 -15.26 0.97
C SER A 407 -24.34 -13.97 0.96
N GLN A 408 -24.15 -13.07 -0.01
CA GLN A 408 -24.91 -11.83 -0.20
C GLN A 408 -25.70 -11.83 -1.52
N GLY A 409 -25.73 -12.95 -2.24
CA GLY A 409 -26.37 -13.04 -3.55
C GLY A 409 -25.62 -12.29 -4.66
N ARG A 410 -24.33 -11.95 -4.47
CA ARG A 410 -23.51 -11.30 -5.50
C ARG A 410 -23.04 -12.38 -6.48
N ILE A 411 -23.22 -12.13 -7.78
CA ILE A 411 -23.02 -13.13 -8.83
C ILE A 411 -21.65 -12.95 -9.48
N PHE A 412 -20.81 -13.98 -9.45
CA PHE A 412 -19.47 -14.00 -10.02
C PHE A 412 -19.43 -14.96 -11.21
N LYS A 413 -19.49 -14.36 -12.40
CA LYS A 413 -19.36 -15.01 -13.72
C LYS A 413 -17.89 -15.09 -14.13
N TYR A 414 -17.61 -15.74 -15.27
CA TYR A 414 -16.33 -15.52 -15.94
C TYR A 414 -16.24 -14.04 -16.35
N GLY A 415 -15.06 -13.43 -16.15
CA GLY A 415 -14.88 -11.99 -16.37
C GLY A 415 -14.88 -11.13 -15.09
N GLU A 416 -15.01 -11.73 -13.91
CA GLU A 416 -14.94 -11.03 -12.61
C GLU A 416 -13.77 -11.54 -11.74
N PHE A 417 -13.16 -10.63 -10.96
CA PHE A 417 -12.15 -10.99 -9.97
C PHE A 417 -12.76 -11.83 -8.83
N MET A 418 -11.92 -12.71 -8.25
CA MET A 418 -12.28 -13.73 -7.25
C MET A 418 -13.25 -13.22 -6.16
N PRO A 419 -14.26 -14.04 -5.76
CA PRO A 419 -15.22 -13.67 -4.73
C PRO A 419 -14.59 -13.23 -3.41
N TYR A 420 -15.26 -12.34 -2.66
CA TYR A 420 -14.74 -11.77 -1.42
C TYR A 420 -14.40 -12.82 -0.35
N ASP A 421 -15.17 -13.90 -0.30
CA ASP A 421 -15.04 -15.00 0.66
C ASP A 421 -14.03 -16.08 0.21
N LEU A 422 -13.37 -15.89 -0.94
CA LEU A 422 -12.12 -16.57 -1.28
C LEU A 422 -10.88 -15.83 -0.75
N SER A 423 -11.01 -14.64 -0.13
CA SER A 423 -9.82 -13.98 0.43
C SER A 423 -9.14 -14.85 1.50
N PRO A 424 -7.79 -15.00 1.46
CA PRO A 424 -7.06 -15.67 2.54
C PRO A 424 -6.99 -14.86 3.85
N PHE A 425 -7.49 -13.62 3.88
CA PHE A 425 -7.44 -12.75 5.05
C PHE A 425 -8.84 -12.29 5.49
N SER A 426 -9.07 -12.19 6.80
CA SER A 426 -10.24 -11.49 7.31
C SER A 426 -10.19 -10.01 6.92
N TYR A 427 -11.34 -9.39 6.73
CA TYR A 427 -11.45 -8.00 6.26
C TYR A 427 -10.65 -7.03 7.15
N ASN A 428 -10.77 -7.20 8.46
CA ASN A 428 -10.09 -6.40 9.47
C ASN A 428 -8.59 -6.71 9.65
N ALA A 429 -8.09 -7.81 9.07
CA ALA A 429 -6.65 -8.10 8.97
C ALA A 429 -6.06 -7.65 7.62
N SER A 430 -6.89 -7.53 6.58
CA SER A 430 -6.51 -7.15 5.22
C SER A 430 -6.17 -5.65 5.06
N TYR A 431 -5.58 -5.31 3.91
CA TYR A 431 -5.26 -3.93 3.52
C TYR A 431 -6.52 -3.07 3.31
N ALA A 432 -7.68 -3.68 3.05
CA ALA A 432 -8.92 -2.96 2.80
C ALA A 432 -9.36 -2.09 3.99
N ILE A 433 -9.15 -2.53 5.24
CA ILE A 433 -9.56 -1.79 6.45
C ILE A 433 -8.87 -0.41 6.57
N GLN A 434 -7.70 -0.22 5.92
CA GLN A 434 -6.95 1.03 5.94
C GLN A 434 -7.59 2.13 5.09
N TYR A 435 -8.30 1.76 4.01
CA TYR A 435 -8.90 2.69 3.05
C TYR A 435 -10.44 2.67 3.06
N PHE A 436 -11.02 1.59 3.59
CA PHE A 436 -12.44 1.34 3.76
C PHE A 436 -12.70 0.90 5.22
N PRO A 437 -12.43 1.76 6.21
CA PRO A 437 -12.66 1.42 7.61
C PRO A 437 -14.15 1.13 7.85
N MET A 438 -14.43 0.02 8.52
CA MET A 438 -15.79 -0.44 8.85
C MET A 438 -15.81 -1.10 10.22
N THR A 439 -16.93 -0.99 10.92
CA THR A 439 -17.18 -1.71 12.17
C THR A 439 -17.32 -3.22 11.94
N LYS A 440 -17.21 -3.99 13.03
CA LYS A 440 -17.44 -5.45 13.02
C LYS A 440 -18.82 -5.80 12.42
N GLU A 441 -19.85 -5.06 12.81
CA GLU A 441 -21.23 -5.23 12.33
C GLU A 441 -21.34 -4.95 10.83
N GLU A 442 -20.77 -3.85 10.32
CA GLU A 442 -20.78 -3.54 8.89
C GLU A 442 -20.00 -4.56 8.03
N ILE A 443 -18.90 -5.10 8.56
CA ILE A 443 -18.12 -6.16 7.90
C ILE A 443 -18.98 -7.43 7.77
N GLN A 444 -19.61 -7.86 8.86
CA GLN A 444 -20.48 -9.05 8.87
C GLN A 444 -21.73 -8.84 8.01
N ASN A 445 -22.38 -7.67 8.08
CA ASN A 445 -23.56 -7.32 7.30
C ASN A 445 -23.30 -7.18 5.79
N LYS A 446 -22.03 -7.07 5.35
CA LYS A 446 -21.63 -7.09 3.93
C LYS A 446 -21.11 -8.47 3.48
N GLY A 447 -21.29 -9.49 4.32
CA GLY A 447 -20.85 -10.87 4.07
C GLY A 447 -19.33 -11.05 4.06
N PHE A 448 -18.57 -10.17 4.71
CA PHE A 448 -17.12 -10.26 4.80
C PHE A 448 -16.69 -10.96 6.10
N ILE A 449 -15.55 -11.67 6.05
CA ILE A 449 -15.01 -12.41 7.20
C ILE A 449 -14.40 -11.43 8.20
N PHE A 450 -14.68 -11.62 9.49
CA PHE A 450 -14.06 -10.89 10.61
C PHE A 450 -13.36 -11.88 11.56
N SER A 451 -12.12 -11.59 11.96
CA SER A 451 -11.36 -12.39 12.94
C SER A 451 -11.00 -11.55 14.16
N GLU A 452 -11.03 -12.15 15.36
CA GLU A 452 -10.51 -11.50 16.58
C GLU A 452 -8.98 -11.57 16.60
N ILE A 453 -8.31 -10.51 16.16
CA ILE A 453 -6.85 -10.48 16.00
C ILE A 453 -6.16 -10.48 17.37
N LYS A 454 -5.75 -11.67 17.82
CA LYS A 454 -5.02 -11.94 19.06
C LYS A 454 -3.63 -11.29 19.02
N SER A 455 -3.47 -10.12 19.65
CA SER A 455 -2.15 -9.55 19.90
C SER A 455 -1.38 -10.40 20.90
N GLY A 456 -0.11 -10.72 20.60
CA GLY A 456 0.72 -11.49 21.51
C GLY A 456 0.88 -10.81 22.87
N GLU A 457 0.66 -11.56 23.94
CA GLU A 457 0.91 -11.10 25.31
C GLU A 457 2.41 -10.88 25.52
N HIS A 458 2.78 -9.68 25.96
CA HIS A 458 4.15 -9.27 26.24
C HIS A 458 4.14 -8.34 27.46
N ASN A 459 4.76 -8.78 28.55
CA ASN A 459 4.86 -7.99 29.78
C ASN A 459 5.66 -6.71 29.51
N ILE A 460 5.06 -5.56 29.83
CA ILE A 460 5.74 -4.26 29.82
C ILE A 460 6.79 -4.27 30.94
N THR A 461 8.05 -3.98 30.60
CA THR A 461 9.14 -3.89 31.58
C THR A 461 9.40 -2.44 32.00
N LYS A 462 9.05 -1.47 31.16
CA LYS A 462 9.27 -0.04 31.42
C LYS A 462 8.16 0.85 30.84
N ASN A 463 7.72 1.85 31.59
CA ASN A 463 6.78 2.84 31.06
C ASN A 463 7.52 3.83 30.14
N THR A 464 6.85 4.31 29.09
CA THR A 464 7.38 5.35 28.20
C THR A 464 7.53 6.71 28.88
N ALA A 465 6.84 6.93 30.01
CA ALA A 465 7.07 8.07 30.89
C ALA A 465 8.44 8.01 31.60
N ASP A 466 8.96 6.83 31.91
CA ASP A 466 10.20 6.62 32.69
C ASP A 466 11.47 6.66 31.82
N LEU A 467 11.32 6.96 30.52
CA LEU A 467 12.43 7.13 29.59
C LEU A 467 12.97 8.57 29.68
N PRO A 468 14.31 8.77 29.70
CA PRO A 468 14.93 10.09 29.58
C PRO A 468 14.38 10.91 28.41
N ASP A 469 14.24 12.21 28.61
CA ASP A 469 13.60 13.10 27.64
C ASP A 469 14.48 13.34 26.41
N SER A 470 15.80 13.50 26.61
CA SER A 470 16.79 13.63 25.54
C SER A 470 17.29 12.27 25.04
N ILE A 471 17.63 12.19 23.74
CA ILE A 471 18.33 11.05 23.15
C ILE A 471 19.75 10.83 23.68
N SER A 472 20.44 11.88 24.18
CA SER A 472 21.80 11.77 24.73
C SER A 472 21.87 10.82 25.93
N ASP A 473 20.79 10.77 26.69
CA ASP A 473 20.68 10.06 27.96
C ASP A 473 20.19 8.61 27.77
N ILE A 474 19.93 8.21 26.52
CA ILE A 474 19.42 6.87 26.16
C ILE A 474 20.58 5.91 25.89
N THR A 475 20.77 4.94 26.79
CA THR A 475 21.67 3.81 26.57
C THR A 475 21.00 2.70 25.76
N ASP A 476 21.81 1.84 25.13
CA ASP A 476 21.31 0.77 24.25
C ASP A 476 20.52 -0.33 25.00
N ALA A 477 20.51 -0.28 26.34
CA ALA A 477 19.64 -1.07 27.18
C ALA A 477 18.14 -0.91 26.82
N VAL A 478 17.72 0.25 26.28
CA VAL A 478 16.32 0.46 25.85
C VAL A 478 15.85 -0.54 24.78
N THR A 479 16.76 -1.10 23.98
CA THR A 479 16.45 -2.16 23.00
C THR A 479 16.02 -3.48 23.64
N LYS A 480 16.37 -3.67 24.92
CA LYS A 480 16.02 -4.84 25.74
C LYS A 480 14.74 -4.63 26.55
N GLU A 481 14.21 -3.41 26.61
CA GLU A 481 12.94 -3.12 27.28
C GLU A 481 11.72 -3.54 26.44
N VAL A 482 10.56 -3.61 27.09
CA VAL A 482 9.23 -3.67 26.47
C VAL A 482 8.46 -2.45 26.97
N LEU A 483 8.12 -1.56 26.04
CA LEU A 483 7.59 -0.23 26.30
C LEU A 483 6.07 -0.18 26.15
N ALA A 484 5.38 0.55 27.04
CA ALA A 484 3.95 0.82 26.93
C ALA A 484 3.65 1.95 25.93
N CYS A 485 2.84 1.71 24.89
CA CYS A 485 2.45 2.76 23.95
C CYS A 485 1.56 3.83 24.62
N THR A 486 1.97 5.11 24.61
CA THR A 486 1.16 6.23 25.15
C THR A 486 -0.22 6.42 24.51
N LEU A 487 -0.45 5.89 23.31
CA LEU A 487 -1.70 6.11 22.54
C LEU A 487 -2.66 4.91 22.56
N CYS A 488 -2.18 3.69 22.79
CA CYS A 488 -3.02 2.48 22.76
C CYS A 488 -2.68 1.45 23.84
N THR A 489 -1.78 1.77 24.77
CA THR A 489 -1.22 0.93 25.84
C THR A 489 -0.45 -0.33 25.40
N LYS A 490 -0.65 -0.81 24.17
CA LYS A 490 -0.02 -2.05 23.66
C LYS A 490 1.52 -2.02 23.77
N PRO A 491 2.15 -3.17 24.10
CA PRO A 491 3.60 -3.29 24.21
C PRO A 491 4.30 -3.13 22.86
N TYR A 492 5.48 -2.51 22.85
CA TYR A 492 6.39 -2.44 21.70
C TYR A 492 7.85 -2.38 22.14
N ARG A 493 8.79 -2.46 21.19
CA ARG A 493 10.24 -2.34 21.43
C ARG A 493 10.89 -1.48 20.34
N ILE A 494 12.00 -0.84 20.72
CA ILE A 494 12.87 -0.07 19.82
C ILE A 494 13.91 -1.01 19.24
N ALA A 495 14.03 -1.05 17.91
CA ALA A 495 15.09 -1.82 17.25
C ALA A 495 16.46 -1.15 17.44
N LEU A 496 17.55 -1.91 17.47
CA LEU A 496 18.90 -1.34 17.63
C LEU A 496 19.22 -0.31 16.54
N GLY A 497 18.94 -0.64 15.27
CA GLY A 497 19.14 0.27 14.15
C GLY A 497 18.21 1.51 14.14
N GLU A 498 17.03 1.43 14.77
CA GLU A 498 16.19 2.61 15.02
C GLU A 498 16.86 3.52 16.07
N LEU A 499 17.41 2.95 17.14
CA LEU A 499 18.14 3.72 18.15
C LEU A 499 19.41 4.35 17.58
N GLU A 500 20.18 3.63 16.76
CA GLU A 500 21.38 4.14 16.08
C GLU A 500 21.03 5.28 15.11
N LEU A 501 19.92 5.15 14.35
CA LEU A 501 19.40 6.22 13.49
C LEU A 501 18.99 7.45 14.32
N LEU A 502 18.19 7.26 15.39
CA LEU A 502 17.74 8.34 16.28
C LEU A 502 18.92 9.07 16.94
N LYS A 503 19.92 8.35 17.44
CA LYS A 503 21.16 8.92 18.00
C LYS A 503 21.92 9.73 16.96
N ARG A 504 22.14 9.19 15.76
CA ARG A 504 22.83 9.88 14.66
C ARG A 504 22.10 11.15 14.20
N LEU A 505 20.77 11.16 14.26
CA LEU A 505 19.93 12.31 13.91
C LEU A 505 19.69 13.29 15.08
N SER A 506 20.17 12.97 16.29
CA SER A 506 19.87 13.71 17.53
C SER A 506 18.35 13.86 17.79
N LEU A 507 17.59 12.78 17.61
CA LEU A 507 16.13 12.74 17.80
C LEU A 507 15.72 11.79 18.94
N PRO A 508 14.74 12.13 19.78
CA PRO A 508 14.35 11.33 20.94
C PRO A 508 13.58 10.05 20.59
N VAL A 509 13.69 9.05 21.47
CA VAL A 509 12.97 7.76 21.36
C VAL A 509 11.45 7.97 21.32
N PRO A 510 10.74 7.44 20.30
CA PRO A 510 9.29 7.61 20.18
C PRO A 510 8.56 6.93 21.35
N ARG A 511 7.58 7.65 21.92
CA ARG A 511 6.74 7.19 23.05
C ARG A 511 5.45 6.46 22.61
N SER A 512 5.28 6.21 21.32
CA SER A 512 4.14 5.48 20.75
C SER A 512 4.61 4.37 19.80
N CYS A 513 3.85 3.27 19.75
CA CYS A 513 4.23 2.12 18.96
C CYS A 513 4.12 2.39 17.44
N PRO A 514 4.85 1.64 16.60
CA PRO A 514 4.89 1.86 15.15
C PRO A 514 3.52 1.90 14.46
N ASN A 515 2.55 1.10 14.93
CA ASN A 515 1.21 1.09 14.34
C ASN A 515 0.41 2.37 14.69
N CYS A 516 0.59 2.95 15.89
CA CYS A 516 -0.01 4.25 16.20
C CYS A 516 0.69 5.40 15.47
N ARG A 517 2.00 5.30 15.23
CA ARG A 517 2.72 6.24 14.34
C ARG A 517 2.17 6.15 12.92
N HIS A 518 1.96 4.94 12.41
CA HIS A 518 1.38 4.63 11.08
C HIS A 518 -0.03 5.17 10.88
N ASN A 519 -0.97 4.85 11.77
CA ASN A 519 -2.36 5.31 11.62
C ASN A 519 -2.44 6.85 11.58
N ARG A 520 -1.72 7.54 12.47
CA ARG A 520 -1.59 9.00 12.49
C ARG A 520 -1.05 9.59 11.16
N ARG A 521 -0.30 8.82 10.36
CA ARG A 521 0.10 9.22 9.00
C ARG A 521 -1.02 8.96 8.00
N ILE A 522 -1.64 7.78 8.02
CA ILE A 522 -2.82 7.45 7.18
C ILE A 522 -3.93 8.51 7.32
N ASP A 523 -4.22 8.95 8.54
CA ASP A 523 -5.22 10.00 8.85
C ASP A 523 -4.93 11.35 8.16
N ARG A 524 -3.66 11.62 7.78
CA ARG A 524 -3.22 12.87 7.13
C ARG A 524 -3.26 12.78 5.60
N VAL A 525 -3.00 11.60 5.03
CA VAL A 525 -3.06 11.36 3.58
C VAL A 525 -4.46 11.74 3.05
N ASN A 526 -4.54 12.28 1.84
CA ASN A 526 -5.82 12.50 1.20
C ASN A 526 -6.45 11.15 0.79
N LYS A 527 -7.78 11.06 0.89
CA LYS A 527 -8.52 9.81 0.59
C LYS A 527 -8.53 9.58 -0.93
N TRP A 528 -8.68 8.31 -1.33
CA TRP A 528 -8.76 7.82 -2.72
C TRP A 528 -10.03 8.26 -3.49
N ARG A 529 -10.68 9.35 -3.07
CA ARG A 529 -11.94 9.87 -3.60
C ARG A 529 -11.78 11.36 -3.85
N LEU A 530 -12.29 11.83 -4.99
CA LEU A 530 -12.45 13.24 -5.29
C LEU A 530 -13.81 13.74 -4.80
N PHE A 531 -13.83 15.01 -4.42
CA PHE A 531 -14.99 15.73 -3.89
C PHE A 531 -15.09 17.08 -4.59
N GLU A 532 -16.32 17.50 -4.92
CA GLU A 532 -16.59 18.90 -5.28
C GLU A 532 -16.46 19.78 -4.03
N ARG A 533 -15.67 20.85 -4.13
CA ARG A 533 -15.59 21.93 -3.14
C ARG A 533 -15.54 23.27 -3.86
N ASN A 534 -15.84 24.36 -3.17
CA ASN A 534 -15.62 25.70 -3.71
C ASN A 534 -14.19 26.19 -3.40
N CYS A 535 -13.58 26.91 -4.33
CA CYS A 535 -12.31 27.60 -4.12
C CYS A 535 -12.45 28.66 -3.00
N GLY A 536 -11.65 28.56 -1.94
CA GLY A 536 -11.72 29.45 -0.78
C GLY A 536 -11.56 30.95 -1.06
N LYS A 537 -10.97 31.34 -2.21
CA LYS A 537 -10.74 32.75 -2.60
C LYS A 537 -11.76 33.30 -3.60
N CYS A 538 -12.20 32.50 -4.58
CA CYS A 538 -13.06 32.95 -5.69
C CYS A 538 -14.36 32.15 -5.88
N GLN A 539 -14.63 31.18 -5.00
CA GLN A 539 -15.88 30.41 -4.91
C GLN A 539 -16.29 29.57 -6.14
N ILE A 540 -15.46 29.47 -7.18
CA ILE A 540 -15.67 28.52 -8.28
C ILE A 540 -15.58 27.06 -7.79
N SER A 541 -16.35 26.14 -8.39
CA SER A 541 -16.23 24.71 -8.09
C SER A 541 -14.86 24.17 -8.49
N ILE A 542 -14.32 23.27 -7.68
CA ILE A 542 -13.08 22.53 -7.88
C ILE A 542 -13.26 21.08 -7.41
N GLN A 543 -12.79 20.13 -8.22
CA GLN A 543 -12.63 18.75 -7.77
C GLN A 543 -11.30 18.60 -7.04
N THR A 544 -11.34 18.04 -5.83
CA THR A 544 -10.16 17.90 -4.97
C THR A 544 -10.25 16.66 -4.08
N SER A 545 -9.09 16.13 -3.69
CA SER A 545 -8.93 14.98 -2.80
C SER A 545 -9.06 15.37 -1.31
N TYR A 546 -9.00 16.67 -1.01
CA TYR A 546 -9.30 17.23 0.31
C TYR A 546 -10.80 17.14 0.61
N ALA A 547 -11.22 16.07 1.29
CA ALA A 547 -12.62 15.80 1.63
C ALA A 547 -13.31 17.00 2.36
N PRO A 548 -14.63 17.23 2.18
CA PRO A 548 -15.31 18.44 2.67
C PRO A 548 -15.31 18.61 4.19
N GLU A 549 -15.17 17.52 4.95
CA GLU A 549 -15.05 17.54 6.41
C GLU A 549 -13.68 18.03 6.92
N ARG A 550 -12.67 18.14 6.03
CA ARG A 550 -11.31 18.53 6.44
C ARG A 550 -11.13 20.07 6.48
N PRO A 551 -10.40 20.61 7.47
CA PRO A 551 -10.34 22.05 7.75
C PRO A 551 -9.47 22.86 6.78
N GLU A 552 -8.75 22.24 5.83
CA GLU A 552 -7.87 23.02 4.94
C GLU A 552 -8.65 23.97 4.02
N ILE A 553 -8.12 25.19 3.89
CA ILE A 553 -8.53 26.15 2.88
C ILE A 553 -7.96 25.68 1.53
N VAL A 554 -8.82 25.36 0.56
CA VAL A 554 -8.40 24.85 -0.76
C VAL A 554 -8.61 25.91 -1.84
N TYR A 555 -7.56 26.25 -2.59
CA TYR A 555 -7.60 27.20 -3.71
C TYR A 555 -7.49 26.50 -5.07
N CYS A 556 -8.24 27.00 -6.04
CA CYS A 556 -8.04 26.67 -7.46
C CYS A 556 -6.68 27.18 -7.96
N GLU A 557 -6.19 26.63 -9.07
CA GLU A 557 -4.85 26.90 -9.60
C GLU A 557 -4.50 28.39 -9.66
N LYS A 558 -5.36 29.21 -10.29
CA LYS A 558 -5.15 30.65 -10.44
C LYS A 558 -5.03 31.37 -9.10
N CYS A 559 -5.89 31.03 -8.13
CA CYS A 559 -5.87 31.67 -6.82
C CYS A 559 -4.72 31.21 -5.94
N TYR A 560 -4.27 29.95 -6.06
CA TYR A 560 -3.07 29.45 -5.39
C TYR A 560 -1.80 30.10 -5.96
N GLN A 561 -1.69 30.20 -7.29
CA GLN A 561 -0.58 30.91 -7.95
C GLN A 561 -0.49 32.35 -7.47
N GLN A 562 -1.58 33.12 -7.52
CA GLN A 562 -1.66 34.53 -7.08
C GLN A 562 -1.45 34.79 -5.58
N GLU A 563 -1.27 33.75 -4.74
CA GLU A 563 -1.02 33.88 -3.30
C GLU A 563 0.40 33.43 -2.92
N VAL A 564 1.08 32.67 -3.81
CA VAL A 564 2.30 31.92 -3.50
C VAL A 564 3.48 32.26 -4.42
N TYR A 565 3.22 32.94 -5.54
CA TYR A 565 4.19 33.34 -6.57
C TYR A 565 4.04 34.82 -6.93
#